data_AF-V4YPL0-F1
#
_entry.id   AF-V4YPL0-F1
#
_cell.length_a   1.000
_cell.length_b   1.000
_cell.length_c   1.000
_cell.angle_alpha   90.00
_cell.angle_beta   90.00
_cell.angle_gamma   90.00
#
_symmetry.space_group_name_H-M   'P 1'
#
loop_
_entity.id
_entity.type
_entity.pdbx_description
1 polymer ?
#
loop_
_entity_poly.entity_id
_entity_poly.type
_entity_poly.pdbx_seq_one_letter_code
_entity_poly.pdbx_strand_id
1 'polypeptide(L)'
;MTDSVNTPTAHTTLTDRVALAQARAQRLLTLLGDEFAALKAQQIDTFEQLQPGKSELLTAMGILTGVTGQDADSADSPLSDPAWDTFKGIMIQCRDAHRRNELLIARQLDAIRGTISALQGTSGQASVEVYDRLGKLSRIKRARGYNEA
;
A
#
# COMPACT_ATOMS: atom_id res chain seq x y z
N MET A 1 52.39 -27.02 -22.64
CA MET A 1 51.45 -27.95 -23.31
C MET A 1 50.84 -28.79 -22.21
N THR A 2 49.61 -28.62 -21.77
CA THR A 2 48.46 -27.86 -22.27
C THR A 2 47.57 -27.60 -21.06
N ASP A 3 46.95 -26.42 -21.06
CA ASP A 3 45.87 -26.01 -20.18
C ASP A 3 44.79 -27.08 -20.03
N SER A 4 44.25 -27.19 -18.81
CA SER A 4 42.88 -27.65 -18.65
C SER A 4 42.23 -26.81 -17.55
N VAL A 5 41.82 -25.61 -17.97
CA VAL A 5 40.85 -24.76 -17.27
C VAL A 5 39.55 -25.55 -17.20
N ASN A 6 39.28 -26.17 -16.05
CA ASN A 6 37.97 -26.72 -15.77
C ASN A 6 37.17 -25.65 -15.02
N THR A 7 36.53 -24.76 -15.76
CA THR A 7 35.40 -23.96 -15.27
C THR A 7 34.13 -24.80 -15.42
N PRO A 8 33.57 -25.38 -14.34
CA PRO A 8 32.18 -25.79 -14.36
C PRO A 8 31.33 -24.52 -14.32
N THR A 9 30.69 -24.24 -15.45
CA THR A 9 29.53 -23.34 -15.56
C THR A 9 28.56 -23.60 -14.42
N ALA A 10 28.18 -22.54 -13.69
CA ALA A 10 27.25 -22.60 -12.57
C ALA A 10 25.87 -23.09 -13.03
N HIS A 11 25.60 -24.40 -12.91
CA HIS A 11 24.25 -24.92 -12.95
C HIS A 11 23.62 -24.60 -11.58
N THR A 12 22.87 -23.51 -11.49
CA THR A 12 22.11 -23.17 -10.27
C THR A 12 21.18 -24.35 -9.94
N THR A 13 21.44 -25.05 -8.84
CA THR A 13 20.63 -26.20 -8.44
C THR A 13 19.25 -25.73 -7.96
N LEU A 14 18.27 -26.64 -7.93
CA LEU A 14 16.95 -26.32 -7.37
C LEU A 14 17.07 -25.80 -5.94
N THR A 15 17.92 -26.43 -5.13
CA THR A 15 18.21 -26.02 -3.75
C THR A 15 18.74 -24.58 -3.68
N ASP A 16 19.67 -24.21 -4.57
CA ASP A 16 20.21 -22.85 -4.62
C ASP A 16 19.14 -21.82 -5.01
N ARG A 17 18.28 -22.15 -5.99
CA ARG A 17 17.17 -21.29 -6.41
C ARG A 17 16.20 -21.05 -5.26
N VAL A 18 15.81 -22.11 -4.56
CA VAL A 18 14.91 -22.06 -3.41
C VAL A 18 15.51 -21.21 -2.30
N ALA A 19 16.77 -21.44 -1.94
CA ALA A 19 17.46 -20.68 -0.89
C ALA A 19 17.54 -19.19 -1.21
N LEU A 20 17.91 -18.84 -2.45
CA LEU A 20 17.95 -17.45 -2.91
C LEU A 20 16.56 -16.79 -2.90
N ALA A 21 15.51 -17.53 -3.29
CA ALA A 21 14.16 -17.01 -3.29
C ALA A 21 13.65 -16.77 -1.87
N GLN A 22 13.93 -17.69 -0.93
CA GLN A 22 13.58 -17.53 0.48
C GLN A 22 14.28 -16.31 1.10
N ALA A 23 15.58 -16.12 0.85
CA ALA A 23 16.32 -14.97 1.33
C ALA A 23 15.74 -13.64 0.80
N ARG A 24 15.35 -13.61 -0.47
CA ARG A 24 14.69 -12.43 -1.08
C ARG A 24 13.30 -12.20 -0.51
N ALA A 25 12.52 -13.25 -0.26
CA ALA A 25 11.21 -13.15 0.36
C ALA A 25 11.30 -12.61 1.80
N GLN A 26 12.29 -13.04 2.58
CA GLN A 26 12.55 -12.50 3.92
C GLN A 26 12.91 -11.01 3.86
N ARG A 27 13.77 -10.62 2.91
CA ARG A 27 14.10 -9.21 2.70
C ARG A 27 12.89 -8.38 2.30
N LEU A 28 11.99 -8.92 1.48
CA LEU A 28 10.72 -8.28 1.14
C LEU A 28 9.84 -8.11 2.39
N LEU A 29 9.76 -9.12 3.25
CA LEU A 29 8.98 -9.04 4.48
C LEU A 29 9.50 -7.93 5.41
N THR A 30 10.82 -7.80 5.57
CA THR A 30 11.44 -6.69 6.30
C THR A 30 11.10 -5.35 5.67
N LEU A 31 11.24 -5.21 4.35
CA LEU A 31 10.92 -3.98 3.62
C LEU A 31 9.45 -3.56 3.82
N LEU A 32 8.51 -4.51 3.78
CA LEU A 32 7.09 -4.23 4.04
C LEU A 32 6.85 -3.78 5.50
N GLY A 33 7.68 -4.24 6.44
CA GLY A 33 7.71 -3.75 7.81
C GLY A 33 8.19 -2.30 7.90
N ASP A 34 9.24 -1.96 7.16
CA ASP A 34 9.78 -0.59 7.10
C ASP A 34 8.78 0.37 6.43
N GLU A 35 8.12 -0.06 5.36
CA GLU A 35 7.00 0.66 4.75
C GLU A 35 5.90 0.95 5.78
N PHE A 36 5.51 -0.06 6.57
CA PHE A 36 4.49 0.11 7.61
C PHE A 36 4.91 1.15 8.66
N ALA A 37 6.17 1.13 9.08
CA ALA A 37 6.71 2.10 10.03
C ALA A 37 6.70 3.52 9.45
N ALA A 38 7.14 3.70 8.20
CA ALA A 38 7.11 4.97 7.50
C ALA A 38 5.67 5.52 7.36
N LEU A 39 4.73 4.67 6.93
CA LEU A 39 3.31 5.03 6.82
C LEU A 39 2.72 5.46 8.15
N LYS A 40 3.05 4.75 9.24
CA LYS A 40 2.59 5.09 10.59
C LYS A 40 3.16 6.44 11.06
N ALA A 41 4.39 6.74 10.69
CA ALA A 41 5.08 8.00 11.00
C ALA A 41 4.73 9.15 10.02
N GLN A 42 3.83 8.93 9.05
CA GLN A 42 3.50 9.87 7.98
C GLN A 42 4.70 10.31 7.13
N GLN A 43 5.75 9.48 7.06
CA GLN A 43 6.96 9.72 6.27
C GLN A 43 6.75 9.20 4.84
N ILE A 44 5.96 9.93 4.05
CA ILE A 44 5.57 9.49 2.69
C ILE A 44 6.79 9.39 1.77
N ASP A 45 7.72 10.35 1.84
CA ASP A 45 8.95 10.30 1.03
C ASP A 45 9.78 9.04 1.31
N THR A 46 9.86 8.62 2.57
CA THR A 46 10.55 7.39 2.97
C THR A 46 9.82 6.15 2.44
N PHE A 47 8.49 6.13 2.47
CA PHE A 47 7.69 5.05 1.87
C PHE A 47 7.90 4.95 0.35
N GLU A 48 7.91 6.08 -0.36
CA GLU A 48 8.12 6.13 -1.82
C GLU A 48 9.53 5.65 -2.20
N GLN A 49 10.55 6.00 -1.42
CA GLN A 49 11.93 5.54 -1.64
C GLN A 49 12.08 4.01 -1.50
N LEU A 50 11.17 3.32 -0.80
CA LEU A 50 11.19 1.86 -0.66
C LEU A 50 10.54 1.13 -1.85
N GLN A 51 9.72 1.82 -2.67
CA GLN A 51 8.98 1.18 -3.78
C GLN A 51 9.88 0.54 -4.86
N PRO A 52 10.99 1.18 -5.30
CA PRO A 52 11.90 0.54 -6.26
C PRO A 52 12.49 -0.76 -5.72
N GLY A 53 12.93 -0.78 -4.45
CA GLY A 53 13.49 -1.97 -3.82
C GLY A 53 12.48 -3.12 -3.70
N LYS A 54 11.21 -2.81 -3.44
CA LYS A 54 10.12 -3.80 -3.47
C LYS A 54 9.95 -4.40 -4.86
N SER A 55 9.93 -3.56 -5.90
CA SER A 55 9.80 -3.99 -7.30
C SER A 55 10.96 -4.91 -7.71
N GLU A 56 12.19 -4.50 -7.40
CA GLU A 56 13.40 -5.29 -7.68
C GLU A 56 13.33 -6.68 -7.04
N LEU A 57 12.93 -6.77 -5.77
CA LEU A 57 12.80 -8.05 -5.07
C LEU A 57 11.74 -8.95 -5.70
N LEU A 58 10.57 -8.39 -6.06
CA LEU A 58 9.49 -9.14 -6.70
C LEU A 58 9.90 -9.65 -8.08
N THR A 59 10.53 -8.82 -8.92
CA THR A 59 11.04 -9.23 -10.23
C THR A 59 12.11 -10.31 -10.09
N ALA A 60 13.06 -10.12 -9.17
CA ALA A 60 14.13 -11.09 -8.94
C ALA A 60 13.60 -12.43 -8.41
N MET A 61 12.52 -12.44 -7.62
CA MET A 61 11.86 -13.67 -7.20
C MET A 61 11.08 -14.33 -8.34
N GLY A 62 10.37 -13.56 -9.18
CA GLY A 62 9.68 -14.10 -10.36
C GLY A 62 10.62 -14.86 -11.29
N ILE A 63 11.83 -14.33 -11.51
CA ILE A 63 12.88 -15.02 -12.28
C ILE A 63 13.33 -16.31 -11.59
N LEU A 64 13.50 -16.30 -10.26
CA LEU A 64 13.95 -17.48 -9.51
C LEU A 64 12.93 -18.61 -9.48
N THR A 65 11.65 -18.27 -9.30
CA THR A 65 10.56 -19.25 -9.24
C THR A 65 10.15 -19.72 -10.62
N GLY A 66 10.34 -18.90 -11.65
CA GLY A 66 9.87 -19.19 -13.01
C GLY A 66 8.34 -19.10 -13.14
N VAL A 67 7.65 -18.60 -12.11
CA VAL A 67 6.19 -18.41 -12.17
C VAL A 67 5.90 -17.27 -13.12
N THR A 68 5.18 -17.58 -14.19
CA THR A 68 4.50 -16.57 -15.00
C THR A 68 3.05 -16.44 -14.52
N GLY A 69 2.41 -15.29 -14.74
CA GLY A 69 1.10 -14.97 -14.16
C GLY A 69 -0.05 -15.94 -14.52
N GLN A 70 0.18 -16.91 -15.42
CA GLN A 70 -0.79 -17.93 -15.82
C GLN A 70 -0.58 -19.28 -15.13
N ASP A 71 0.57 -19.52 -14.51
CA ASP A 71 0.99 -20.86 -14.04
C ASP A 71 0.92 -21.03 -12.53
N ALA A 72 0.61 -19.97 -11.77
CA ALA A 72 0.74 -19.96 -10.32
C ALA A 72 -0.14 -21.01 -9.61
N ASP A 73 -1.35 -21.24 -10.12
CA ASP A 73 -2.35 -22.15 -9.54
C ASP A 73 -2.53 -23.46 -10.33
N SER A 74 -1.70 -23.69 -11.35
CA SER A 74 -1.75 -24.92 -12.17
C SER A 74 -1.04 -26.07 -11.44
N ALA A 75 -1.49 -27.32 -11.65
CA ALA A 75 -0.80 -28.49 -11.11
C ALA A 75 0.66 -28.60 -11.61
N ASP A 76 0.92 -28.07 -12.82
CA ASP A 76 2.25 -27.97 -13.43
C ASP A 76 3.03 -26.71 -13.01
N SER A 77 2.60 -26.03 -11.94
CA SER A 77 3.30 -24.87 -11.40
C SER A 77 4.75 -25.24 -11.06
N PRO A 78 5.74 -24.38 -11.38
CA PRO A 78 7.13 -24.60 -10.98
C PRO A 78 7.33 -24.59 -9.45
N LEU A 79 6.29 -24.23 -8.67
CA LEU A 79 6.25 -24.24 -7.21
C LEU A 79 5.57 -25.48 -6.59
N SER A 80 5.21 -26.48 -7.40
CA SER A 80 4.60 -27.73 -6.93
C SER A 80 5.55 -28.60 -6.10
N ASP A 81 6.87 -28.43 -6.25
CA ASP A 81 7.87 -29.15 -5.46
C ASP A 81 7.81 -28.73 -3.96
N PRO A 82 7.77 -29.69 -3.01
CA PRO A 82 7.76 -29.40 -1.57
C PRO A 82 8.92 -28.54 -1.06
N ALA A 83 10.05 -28.50 -1.77
CA ALA A 83 11.17 -27.61 -1.44
C ALA A 83 10.75 -26.13 -1.38
N TRP A 84 9.67 -25.74 -2.10
CA TRP A 84 9.12 -24.39 -2.09
C TRP A 84 8.16 -24.10 -0.93
N ASP A 85 7.79 -25.06 -0.09
CA ASP A 85 6.77 -24.86 0.96
C ASP A 85 7.13 -23.75 1.95
N THR A 86 8.40 -23.71 2.37
CA THR A 86 8.88 -22.64 3.27
C THR A 86 8.83 -21.27 2.57
N PHE A 87 9.20 -21.21 1.29
CA PHE A 87 9.10 -19.97 0.50
C PHE A 87 7.63 -19.51 0.39
N LYS A 88 6.70 -20.42 0.07
CA LYS A 88 5.26 -20.13 0.01
C LYS A 88 4.74 -19.59 1.35
N GLY A 89 5.18 -20.17 2.46
CA GLY A 89 4.86 -19.69 3.81
C GLY A 89 5.32 -18.24 4.06
N ILE A 90 6.51 -17.87 3.61
CA ILE A 90 7.02 -16.49 3.73
C ILE A 90 6.23 -15.54 2.82
N MET A 91 5.88 -15.97 1.60
CA MET A 91 5.08 -15.15 0.68
C MET A 91 3.67 -14.85 1.20
N ILE A 92 3.05 -15.78 1.94
CA ILE A 92 1.80 -15.52 2.66
C ILE A 92 1.99 -14.39 3.68
N GLN A 93 3.08 -14.41 4.45
CA GLN A 93 3.38 -13.34 5.41
C GLN A 93 3.63 -11.99 4.71
N CYS A 94 4.34 -11.99 3.58
CA CYS A 94 4.52 -10.79 2.75
C CYS A 94 3.18 -10.23 2.27
N ARG A 95 2.28 -11.09 1.78
CA ARG A 95 0.93 -10.66 1.35
C ARG A 95 0.16 -10.03 2.50
N ASP A 96 0.16 -10.66 3.67
CA ASP A 96 -0.58 -10.17 4.83
C ASP A 96 0.01 -8.85 5.36
N ALA A 97 1.34 -8.71 5.37
CA ALA A 97 2.02 -7.46 5.69
C ALA A 97 1.69 -6.35 4.68
N HIS A 98 1.68 -6.65 3.38
CA HIS A 98 1.32 -5.68 2.35
C HIS A 98 -0.13 -5.23 2.48
N ARG A 99 -1.07 -6.16 2.70
CA ARG A 99 -2.49 -5.85 2.95
C ARG A 99 -2.69 -4.93 4.15
N ARG A 100 -1.88 -5.10 5.21
CA ARG A 100 -1.90 -4.20 6.36
C ARG A 100 -1.47 -2.78 5.98
N ASN A 101 -0.47 -2.63 5.11
CA ASN A 101 -0.01 -1.32 4.62
C ASN A 101 -1.11 -0.64 3.80
N GLU A 102 -1.75 -1.37 2.88
CA GLU A 102 -2.89 -0.86 2.09
C GLU A 102 -4.05 -0.37 2.96
N LEU A 103 -4.42 -1.14 3.99
CA LEU A 103 -5.49 -0.76 4.91
C LEU A 103 -5.15 0.53 5.67
N LEU A 104 -3.89 0.72 6.06
CA LEU A 104 -3.43 1.93 6.73
C LEU A 104 -3.54 3.14 5.80
N ILE A 105 -3.06 3.01 4.55
CA ILE A 105 -3.16 4.07 3.53
C ILE A 105 -4.62 4.45 3.29
N ALA A 106 -5.51 3.46 3.10
CA ALA A 106 -6.93 3.71 2.87
C ALA A 106 -7.56 4.52 4.01
N ARG A 107 -7.29 4.16 5.26
CA ARG A 107 -7.79 4.90 6.44
C ARG A 107 -7.25 6.32 6.52
N GLN A 108 -5.97 6.53 6.19
CA GLN A 108 -5.37 7.86 6.16
C GLN A 108 -6.04 8.74 5.08
N LEU A 109 -6.30 8.19 3.89
CA LEU A 109 -7.01 8.88 2.82
C LEU A 109 -8.45 9.23 3.22
N ASP A 110 -9.16 8.31 3.88
CA ASP A 110 -10.52 8.56 4.36
C ASP A 110 -10.56 9.68 5.41
N ALA A 111 -9.57 9.74 6.31
CA ALA A 111 -9.45 10.82 7.29
C ALA A 111 -9.19 12.19 6.63
N ILE A 112 -8.32 12.23 5.61
CA ILE A 112 -8.03 13.44 4.83
C ILE A 112 -9.29 13.91 4.10
N ARG A 113 -9.99 12.99 3.41
CA ARG A 113 -11.26 13.28 2.73
C ARG A 113 -12.33 13.78 3.70
N GLY A 114 -12.46 13.15 4.87
CA GLY A 114 -13.38 13.58 5.92
C GLY A 114 -13.09 14.99 6.42
N THR A 115 -11.80 15.31 6.60
CA THR A 115 -11.37 16.65 7.02
C THR A 115 -11.66 17.70 5.95
N ILE A 116 -11.38 17.41 4.68
CA ILE A 116 -11.72 18.30 3.55
C ILE A 116 -13.23 18.53 3.49
N SER A 117 -14.04 17.47 3.57
CA SER A 117 -15.50 17.57 3.58
C SER A 117 -16.03 18.40 4.74
N ALA A 118 -15.44 18.27 5.94
CA ALA A 118 -15.81 19.06 7.11
C ALA A 118 -15.51 20.56 6.88
N LEU A 119 -14.32 20.89 6.38
CA LEU A 119 -13.92 22.27 6.07
C LEU A 119 -14.82 22.90 4.99
N GLN A 120 -15.16 22.14 3.94
CA GLN A 120 -16.07 22.59 2.89
C GLN A 120 -17.51 22.75 3.39
N GLY A 121 -18.01 21.83 4.21
CA GLY A 121 -19.36 21.90 4.80
C GLY A 121 -19.58 23.12 5.70
N THR A 122 -18.55 23.53 6.47
CA THR A 122 -18.60 24.78 7.25
C THR A 122 -18.70 26.05 6.42
N SER A 123 -18.22 26.06 5.18
CA SER A 123 -18.21 27.26 4.33
C SER A 123 -19.58 27.56 3.69
N GLY A 124 -20.44 26.55 3.52
CA GLY A 124 -21.77 26.70 2.87
C GLY A 124 -22.92 27.00 3.84
N GLN A 125 -22.91 26.47 5.07
CA GLN A 125 -24.02 26.68 6.01
C GLN A 125 -23.87 27.96 6.85
N ALA A 126 -22.64 28.37 7.16
CA ALA A 126 -22.40 29.58 7.96
C ALA A 126 -22.82 30.87 7.22
N SER A 127 -22.71 30.91 5.89
CA SER A 127 -23.11 32.09 5.09
C SER A 127 -24.62 32.24 4.97
N VAL A 128 -25.36 31.12 4.83
CA VAL A 128 -26.83 31.12 4.71
C VAL A 128 -27.51 31.41 6.05
N GLU A 129 -27.01 30.86 7.17
CA GLU A 129 -27.54 31.16 8.50
C GLU A 129 -27.37 32.64 8.89
N VAL A 130 -26.26 33.28 8.52
CA VAL A 130 -26.02 34.70 8.81
C VAL A 130 -26.96 35.59 8.00
N TYR A 131 -27.26 35.25 6.74
CA TYR A 131 -28.18 36.00 5.89
C TYR A 131 -29.65 35.83 6.32
N ASP A 132 -30.06 34.62 6.69
CA ASP A 132 -31.41 34.33 7.18
C ASP A 132 -31.67 35.01 8.55
N ARG A 133 -30.68 35.04 9.44
CA ARG A 133 -30.77 35.76 10.72
C ARG A 133 -30.89 37.27 10.53
N LEU A 134 -30.18 37.87 9.57
CA LEU A 134 -30.30 39.30 9.25
C LEU A 134 -31.65 39.65 8.61
N GLY A 135 -32.15 38.79 7.71
CA GLY A 135 -33.46 38.93 7.06
C GLY A 135 -34.64 38.82 8.03
N LYS A 136 -34.55 37.93 9.04
CA LYS A 136 -35.56 37.77 10.10
C LYS A 136 -35.63 38.99 11.04
N LEU A 137 -34.48 39.56 11.42
CA LEU A 137 -34.42 40.77 12.26
C LEU A 137 -34.99 42.02 11.54
N SER A 138 -34.78 42.14 10.23
CA SER A 138 -35.36 43.20 9.39
C SER A 138 -36.90 43.15 9.36
N ARG A 139 -37.48 41.94 9.31
CA ARG A 139 -38.93 41.73 9.21
C ARG A 139 -39.64 42.02 10.54
N ILE A 140 -39.01 41.72 11.68
CA ILE A 140 -39.54 42.00 13.02
C ILE A 140 -39.64 43.52 13.29
N LYS A 141 -38.72 44.34 12.78
CA LYS A 141 -38.80 45.81 12.91
C LYS A 141 -39.98 46.42 12.17
N ARG A 142 -40.43 45.83 11.04
CA ARG A 142 -41.57 46.38 10.27
C ARG A 142 -42.94 45.99 10.84
N ALA A 143 -43.05 44.88 11.57
CA ALA A 143 -44.32 44.42 12.13
C ALA A 143 -44.76 45.18 13.40
N ARG A 144 -43.88 45.95 14.05
CA ARG A 144 -44.16 46.64 15.32
C ARG A 144 -44.50 48.13 15.17
N GLY A 145 -44.70 48.62 13.94
CA GLY A 145 -44.74 50.05 13.63
C GLY A 145 -45.98 50.57 12.90
N TYR A 146 -47.14 49.92 13.02
CA TYR A 146 -48.41 50.47 12.50
C TYR A 146 -49.59 50.02 13.36
N ASN A 147 -49.74 50.62 14.55
CA ASN A 147 -51.03 50.68 15.23
C ASN A 147 -51.02 51.87 16.20
N GLU A 148 -51.13 53.08 15.66
CA GLU A 148 -51.59 54.29 16.37
C GLU A 148 -51.64 55.45 15.35
N ALA A 149 -52.86 55.73 14.86
CA ALA A 149 -53.39 57.03 14.39
C ALA A 149 -54.62 56.79 13.51
#